data_AF-A0A354XWR8-F1
#
_entry.id   AF-A0A354XWR8-F1
#
_cell.length_a   1.000
_cell.length_b   1.000
_cell.length_c   1.000
_cell.angle_alpha   90.00
_cell.angle_beta   90.00
_cell.angle_gamma   90.00
#
_symmetry.space_group_name_H-M   'P 1'
#
loop_
_entity.id
_entity.type
_entity.pdbx_description
1 polymer ?
#
loop_
_entity_poly.entity_id
_entity_poly.type
_entity_poly.pdbx_seq_one_letter_code
_entity_poly.pdbx_strand_id
1 'polypeptide(L)'
;ATPSPLETVGNSVPVTVNGTFPEKWFNKNATVKITPVLKYAGTKESYGSAQTYQGENVSGNAIEIPYNRGGNFNMSFSFPYQTDMLTSELFMRFDAKIKNKSVKLPEVKVADGIVATSALASA
;
A
#
# COMPACT_ATOMS: atom_id res chain seq x y z
N ALA A 1 6.93 -12.50 -40.57
CA ALA A 1 6.71 -11.34 -39.69
C ALA A 1 5.21 -11.08 -39.63
N THR A 2 4.59 -11.42 -38.51
CA THR A 2 3.18 -11.13 -38.24
C THR A 2 3.20 -10.41 -36.90
N PRO A 3 3.02 -9.08 -36.86
CA PRO A 3 3.00 -8.37 -35.59
C PRO A 3 1.76 -8.83 -34.85
N SER A 4 1.93 -9.53 -33.74
CA SER A 4 0.85 -9.76 -32.78
C SER A 4 0.30 -8.39 -32.39
N PRO A 5 -1.02 -8.16 -32.51
CA PRO A 5 -1.59 -6.98 -31.92
C PRO A 5 -1.23 -7.01 -30.44
N LEU A 6 -0.61 -5.93 -29.95
CA LEU A 6 -0.70 -5.56 -28.56
C LEU A 6 -2.21 -5.39 -28.27
N GLU A 7 -2.90 -6.50 -28.01
CA GLU A 7 -4.26 -6.53 -27.50
C GLU A 7 -4.22 -5.86 -26.13
N THR A 8 -4.42 -4.55 -26.15
CA THR A 8 -5.03 -3.77 -25.08
C THR A 8 -4.66 -4.24 -23.67
N VAL A 9 -3.44 -3.93 -23.21
CA VAL A 9 -3.18 -3.78 -21.76
C VAL A 9 -3.80 -2.45 -21.26
N GLY A 10 -4.91 -2.01 -21.87
CA GLY A 10 -5.24 -0.59 -22.06
C GLY A 10 -6.36 -0.03 -21.17
N ASN A 11 -6.85 -0.78 -20.19
CA ASN A 11 -7.90 -0.31 -19.28
C ASN A 11 -7.65 -0.65 -17.82
N SER A 12 -6.42 -0.98 -17.41
CA SER A 12 -6.08 -1.14 -16.00
C SER A 12 -4.77 -0.46 -15.68
N VAL A 13 -4.75 0.29 -14.57
CA VAL A 13 -3.58 0.93 -14.00
C VAL A 13 -2.96 -0.06 -13.00
N PRO A 14 -1.83 -0.70 -13.33
CA PRO A 14 -1.07 -1.44 -12.34
C PRO A 14 -0.44 -0.43 -11.37
N VAL A 15 -0.72 -0.62 -10.09
CA VAL A 15 -0.14 0.16 -9.01
C VAL A 15 0.69 -0.78 -8.17
N THR A 16 1.99 -0.54 -8.18
CA THR A 16 2.92 -1.22 -7.27
C THR A 16 3.36 -0.20 -6.25
N VAL A 17 3.22 -0.56 -4.98
CA VAL A 17 3.72 0.24 -3.88
C VAL A 17 4.79 -0.53 -3.13
N ASN A 18 5.94 0.12 -3.04
CA ASN A 18 7.08 -0.39 -2.28
C ASN A 18 7.32 0.54 -1.11
N GLY A 19 7.38 -0.04 0.08
CA GLY A 19 7.75 0.67 1.28
C GLY A 19 8.66 -0.18 2.13
N THR A 20 9.32 0.46 3.08
CA THR A 20 10.12 -0.22 4.08
C THR A 20 9.72 0.29 5.44
N PHE A 21 9.38 -0.62 6.34
CA PHE A 21 9.29 -0.33 7.76
C PHE A 21 10.70 -0.19 8.32
N PRO A 22 11.07 0.97 8.87
CA PRO A 22 12.39 1.16 9.45
C PRO A 22 12.60 0.28 10.69
N GLU A 23 13.87 0.04 11.04
CA GLU A 23 14.22 -0.61 12.30
C GLU A 23 13.68 0.17 13.49
N LYS A 24 13.36 -0.55 14.56
CA LYS A 24 12.82 -0.05 15.83
C LYS A 24 11.50 0.72 15.73
N TRP A 25 10.87 0.75 14.55
CA TRP A 25 9.60 1.43 14.32
C TRP A 25 8.39 0.52 14.59
N PHE A 26 8.44 -0.72 14.09
CA PHE A 26 7.33 -1.66 14.19
C PHE A 26 7.34 -2.40 15.52
N ASN A 27 6.46 -2.02 16.45
CA ASN A 27 6.41 -2.63 17.78
C ASN A 27 6.18 -4.15 17.72
N LYS A 28 7.00 -4.92 18.45
CA LYS A 28 6.96 -6.40 18.48
C LYS A 28 5.59 -6.99 18.80
N ASN A 29 4.75 -6.25 19.53
CA ASN A 29 3.41 -6.69 19.97
C ASN A 29 2.28 -5.99 19.20
N ALA A 30 2.61 -5.32 18.09
CA ALA A 30 1.64 -4.60 17.28
C ALA A 30 1.21 -5.40 16.06
N THR A 31 0.02 -5.11 15.59
CA THR A 31 -0.50 -5.52 14.30
C THR A 31 -0.87 -4.25 13.55
N VAL A 32 -0.44 -4.10 12.31
CA VAL A 32 -0.73 -2.94 11.46
C VAL A 32 -1.43 -3.45 10.21
N LYS A 33 -2.69 -3.08 10.03
CA LYS A 33 -3.43 -3.33 8.79
C LYS A 33 -3.26 -2.12 7.88
N ILE A 34 -2.61 -2.34 6.75
CA ILE A 34 -2.45 -1.33 5.70
C ILE A 34 -3.52 -1.56 4.65
N THR A 35 -4.35 -0.54 4.43
CA THR A 35 -5.39 -0.55 3.38
C THR A 35 -5.08 0.56 2.38
N PRO A 36 -4.76 0.22 1.12
CA PRO A 36 -4.58 1.22 0.07
C PRO A 36 -5.96 1.78 -0.35
N VAL A 37 -6.05 3.10 -0.38
CA VAL A 37 -7.24 3.88 -0.70
C VAL A 37 -6.88 4.83 -1.83
N LEU A 38 -7.35 4.54 -3.03
CA LEU A 38 -7.21 5.42 -4.18
C LEU A 38 -8.39 6.40 -4.20
N LYS A 39 -8.16 7.67 -3.92
CA LYS A 39 -9.17 8.72 -4.03
C LYS A 39 -9.11 9.35 -5.41
N TYR A 40 -10.23 9.54 -6.08
CA TYR A 40 -10.30 10.10 -7.43
C TYR A 40 -11.67 10.76 -7.66
N ALA A 41 -11.84 11.50 -8.75
CA ALA A 41 -13.08 12.25 -9.04
C ALA A 41 -13.54 13.18 -7.89
N GLY A 42 -12.62 13.65 -7.03
CA GLY A 42 -12.88 14.51 -5.85
C GLY A 42 -13.67 13.88 -4.69
N THR A 43 -14.45 12.81 -4.93
CA THR A 43 -15.33 12.18 -3.92
C THR A 43 -15.34 10.65 -3.97
N LYS A 44 -14.73 10.02 -4.97
CA LYS A 44 -14.71 8.56 -5.11
C LYS A 44 -13.47 7.98 -4.43
N GLU A 45 -13.64 6.85 -3.77
CA GLU A 45 -12.55 6.09 -3.16
C GLU A 45 -12.63 4.65 -3.65
N SER A 46 -11.51 4.10 -4.13
CA SER A 46 -11.36 2.68 -4.43
C SER A 46 -10.42 2.05 -3.43
N TYR A 47 -10.76 0.85 -2.97
CA TYR A 47 -10.02 0.14 -1.95
C TYR A 47 -9.27 -1.02 -2.61
N GLY A 48 -7.95 -1.05 -2.47
CA GLY A 48 -7.15 -2.18 -2.93
C GLY A 48 -7.08 -3.28 -1.87
N SER A 49 -6.30 -4.31 -2.18
CA SER A 49 -6.04 -5.44 -1.27
C SER A 49 -5.37 -4.96 0.01
N ALA A 50 -6.08 -5.06 1.13
CA ALA A 50 -5.50 -4.75 2.43
C ALA A 50 -4.50 -5.84 2.83
N GLN A 51 -3.36 -5.43 3.37
CA GLN A 51 -2.34 -6.33 3.89
C GLN A 51 -2.11 -6.05 5.36
N THR A 52 -2.08 -7.11 6.15
CA THR A 52 -1.83 -7.02 7.59
C THR A 52 -0.39 -7.44 7.88
N TYR A 53 0.26 -6.66 8.72
CA TYR A 53 1.58 -6.91 9.25
C TYR A 53 1.48 -7.08 10.76
N GLN A 54 2.35 -7.90 11.34
CA GLN A 54 2.39 -8.15 12.76
C GLN A 54 3.83 -8.12 13.25
N GLY A 55 4.04 -7.78 14.51
CA GLY A 55 5.37 -7.83 15.11
C GLY A 55 5.75 -9.27 15.45
N GLU A 56 7.06 -9.50 15.59
CA GLU A 56 7.65 -10.80 15.94
C GLU A 56 7.13 -11.47 17.23
N ASN A 57 6.41 -10.73 18.08
CA ASN A 57 5.85 -11.24 19.34
C ASN A 57 4.31 -11.32 19.29
N VAL A 58 3.71 -11.17 18.10
CA VAL A 58 2.28 -11.38 17.89
C VAL A 58 2.09 -12.76 17.29
N SER A 59 1.39 -13.63 18.03
CA SER A 59 0.96 -14.92 17.48
C SER A 59 -0.20 -14.70 16.52
N GLY A 60 0.08 -14.74 15.22
CA GLY A 60 -0.92 -14.61 14.15
C GLY A 60 -0.39 -15.10 12.81
N ASN A 61 -1.24 -15.03 11.78
CA ASN A 61 -0.93 -15.49 10.42
C ASN A 61 -0.65 -14.31 9.46
N ALA A 62 -0.33 -13.14 10.00
CA ALA A 62 0.02 -11.96 9.21
C ALA A 62 1.53 -11.90 8.93
N ILE A 63 1.95 -10.96 8.08
CA ILE A 63 3.37 -10.82 7.71
C ILE A 63 4.16 -10.30 8.91
N GLU A 64 5.12 -11.08 9.38
CA GLU A 64 5.97 -10.70 10.52
C GLU A 64 6.98 -9.62 10.12
N ILE A 65 7.03 -8.54 10.88
CA ILE A 65 8.01 -7.46 10.77
C ILE A 65 8.90 -7.47 12.01
N PRO A 66 10.19 -7.85 11.88
CA PRO A 66 11.12 -7.88 13.00
C PRO A 66 11.45 -6.45 13.46
N TYR A 67 11.34 -6.19 14.77
CA TYR A 67 11.58 -4.87 15.34
C TYR A 67 13.02 -4.40 15.10
N ASN A 68 14.01 -5.30 15.20
CA ASN A 68 15.41 -4.91 15.11
C ASN A 68 15.88 -4.61 13.67
N ARG A 69 15.28 -5.22 12.65
CA ARG A 69 15.69 -5.05 11.24
C ARG A 69 14.69 -4.26 10.41
N GLY A 70 13.46 -4.09 10.90
CA GLY A 70 12.36 -3.59 10.07
C GLY A 70 11.96 -4.62 9.02
N GLY A 71 11.25 -4.18 7.98
CA GLY A 71 10.83 -5.09 6.91
C GLY A 71 10.42 -4.33 5.67
N ASN A 72 10.75 -4.89 4.51
CA ASN A 72 10.24 -4.38 3.25
C ASN A 72 8.81 -4.88 3.04
N PHE A 73 8.02 -4.07 2.35
CA PHE A 73 6.75 -4.52 1.83
C PHE A 73 6.55 -4.10 0.38
N ASN A 74 5.95 -5.01 -0.38
CA ASN A 74 5.48 -4.78 -1.72
C ASN A 74 3.97 -5.06 -1.73
N MET A 75 3.19 -4.11 -2.23
CA MET A 75 1.81 -4.32 -2.59
C MET A 75 1.66 -4.08 -4.07
N SER A 76 1.15 -5.09 -4.78
CA SER A 76 0.83 -5.00 -6.19
C SER A 76 -0.68 -5.13 -6.34
N PHE A 77 -1.33 -4.11 -6.89
CA PHE A 77 -2.75 -4.14 -7.21
C PHE A 77 -3.00 -3.48 -8.55
N SER A 78 -4.13 -3.81 -9.16
CA SER A 78 -4.51 -3.29 -10.47
C SER A 78 -5.90 -2.71 -10.37
N PHE A 79 -6.06 -1.44 -10.73
CA PHE A 79 -7.36 -0.80 -10.79
C PHE A 79 -7.78 -0.66 -12.24
N PRO A 80 -9.07 -0.86 -12.58
CA PRO A 80 -9.54 -0.49 -13.91
C PRO A 80 -9.34 1.02 -14.11
N TYR A 81 -8.60 1.39 -15.17
CA TYR A 81 -8.37 2.76 -15.58
C TYR A 81 -9.70 3.45 -15.85
N GLN A 82 -9.93 4.56 -15.14
CA GLN A 82 -11.02 5.48 -15.40
C GLN A 82 -10.46 6.86 -15.70
N THR A 83 -11.08 7.60 -16.60
CA THR A 83 -10.67 8.97 -16.95
C THR A 83 -10.58 9.88 -15.73
N ASP A 84 -11.44 9.68 -14.72
CA ASP A 84 -11.41 10.42 -13.46
C ASP A 84 -10.20 10.10 -12.56
N MET A 85 -9.45 9.03 -12.84
CA MET A 85 -8.21 8.69 -12.13
C MET A 85 -7.01 9.52 -12.60
N LEU A 86 -7.16 10.35 -13.65
CA LEU A 86 -6.12 11.30 -14.05
C LEU A 86 -5.70 12.23 -12.89
N THR A 87 -6.65 12.58 -12.02
CA THR A 87 -6.42 13.31 -10.76
C THR A 87 -6.74 12.40 -9.56
N SER A 88 -6.13 11.23 -9.50
CA SER A 88 -6.23 10.34 -8.35
C SER A 88 -5.13 10.59 -7.33
N GLU A 89 -5.40 10.41 -6.05
CA GLU A 89 -4.43 10.43 -4.97
C GLU A 89 -4.46 9.07 -4.25
N LEU A 90 -3.30 8.44 -4.12
CA LEU A 90 -3.19 7.17 -3.40
C LEU A 90 -2.83 7.43 -1.94
N PHE A 91 -3.72 7.02 -1.05
CA PHE A 91 -3.53 7.06 0.39
C PHE A 91 -3.36 5.65 0.95
N MET A 92 -2.52 5.50 1.96
CA MET A 92 -2.49 4.30 2.79
C MET A 92 -3.10 4.60 4.14
N ARG A 93 -4.17 3.88 4.47
CA ARG A 93 -4.73 3.86 5.81
C ARG A 93 -4.03 2.80 6.62
N PHE A 94 -3.46 3.20 7.76
CA PHE A 94 -2.77 2.32 8.69
C PHE A 94 -3.63 2.18 9.94
N ASP A 95 -4.16 0.98 10.17
CA ASP A 95 -4.84 0.64 11.42
C ASP A 95 -3.89 -0.17 12.28
N ALA A 96 -3.24 0.50 13.24
CA ALA A 96 -2.32 -0.14 14.16
C ALA A 96 -3.06 -0.58 15.42
N LYS A 97 -2.76 -1.77 15.93
CA LYS A 97 -3.29 -2.29 17.18
C LYS A 97 -2.15 -2.89 17.97
N ILE A 98 -1.89 -2.38 19.17
CA ILE A 98 -0.86 -2.85 20.08
C ILE A 98 -1.55 -3.58 21.23
N LYS A 99 -1.41 -4.90 21.28
CA LYS A 99 -2.15 -5.76 22.22
C LYS A 99 -3.66 -5.50 22.14
N ASN A 100 -4.23 -4.73 23.08
CA ASN A 100 -5.65 -4.39 23.13
C ASN A 100 -5.95 -2.91 22.84
N LYS A 101 -4.94 -2.11 22.49
CA LYS A 101 -5.11 -0.68 22.16
C LYS A 101 -5.02 -0.47 20.66
N SER A 102 -6.08 0.08 20.06
CA SER A 102 -6.01 0.59 18.69
C SER A 102 -5.36 1.97 18.67
N VAL A 103 -4.40 2.13 17.77
CA VAL A 103 -3.69 3.37 17.45
C VAL A 103 -4.12 3.77 16.05
N LYS A 104 -4.87 4.85 15.96
CA LYS A 104 -5.15 5.48 14.67
C LYS A 104 -3.91 6.21 14.22
N LEU A 105 -3.28 5.70 13.17
CA LEU A 105 -2.22 6.39 12.47
C LEU A 105 -2.85 7.29 11.41
N PRO A 106 -2.25 8.46 11.11
CA PRO A 106 -2.70 9.28 10.00
C PRO A 106 -2.60 8.48 8.70
N GLU A 107 -3.53 8.73 7.78
CA GLU A 107 -3.38 8.24 6.42
C GLU A 107 -2.17 8.92 5.78
N VAL A 108 -1.25 8.12 5.25
CA VAL A 108 -0.08 8.66 4.56
C VAL A 108 -0.40 8.67 3.07
N LYS A 109 -0.33 9.84 2.46
CA LYS A 109 -0.37 9.97 1.01
C LYS A 109 0.93 9.40 0.46
N VAL A 110 0.82 8.38 -0.38
CA VAL A 110 1.99 7.67 -0.93
C VAL A 110 2.29 8.12 -2.35
N ALA A 111 1.28 8.56 -3.10
CA ALA A 111 1.47 9.11 -4.44
C ALA A 111 0.36 10.11 -4.83
N ASP A 112 0.75 11.12 -5.62
CA ASP A 112 -0.14 11.94 -6.45
C ASP A 112 -0.21 11.35 -7.87
N GLY A 113 -1.42 11.14 -8.37
CA GLY A 113 -1.70 10.72 -9.75
C GLY A 113 -1.25 9.30 -10.10
N ILE A 114 -1.45 8.94 -11.36
CA ILE A 114 -0.96 7.70 -12.01
C ILE A 114 0.55 7.78 -12.22
N VAL A 115 1.31 8.26 -11.23
CA VAL A 115 2.76 8.11 -11.20
C VAL A 115 3.04 6.77 -10.54
N ALA A 116 2.85 5.71 -11.33
CA ALA A 116 3.44 4.41 -11.09
C ALA A 116 4.97 4.51 -11.28
N THR A 117 5.67 5.26 -10.44
CA THR A 117 7.13 5.34 -10.51
C THR A 117 7.70 5.75 -9.15
N SER A 118 8.19 4.75 -8.42
CA SER A 118 9.50 4.83 -7.77
C SER A 118 9.82 6.10 -6.98
N ALA A 119 9.03 6.44 -5.97
CA ALA A 119 9.46 7.33 -4.89
C ALA A 119 8.89 6.70 -3.62
N LEU A 120 9.65 5.97 -2.83
CA LEU A 120 10.56 6.54 -1.83
C LEU A 120 11.70 5.54 -1.57
N ALA A 121 12.74 5.61 -2.40
CA ALA A 121 14.09 5.21 -2.01
C ALA A 121 14.92 6.48 -1.96
N SER A 122 15.72 6.62 -0.89
CA SER A 122 16.67 7.70 -0.58
C SER A 122 16.11 9.08 -0.18
N ALA A 123 16.08 9.30 1.13
CA ALA A 123 16.77 10.44 1.75
C ALA A 123 17.56 9.90 2.95
#